data_AF-A0AA38G797-F1
#
_entry.id   AF-A0AA38G797-F1
#
_cell.length_a   1.000
_cell.length_b   1.000
_cell.length_c   1.000
_cell.angle_alpha   90.00
_cell.angle_beta   90.00
_cell.angle_gamma   90.00
#
_symmetry.space_group_name_H-M   'P 1'
#
loop_
_entity.id
_entity.type
_entity.pdbx_description
1 polymer ?
#
loop_
_entity_poly.entity_id
_entity_poly.type
_entity_poly.pdbx_seq_one_letter_code
_entity_poly.pdbx_strand_id
1 'polypeptide(L)' 'TMECLSFYRAPYLVDMESRVVQGQKKVVLQLDSITMNGRAWKGVDVLIFNSGHWWTHKGAL' A
#
# COMPACT_ATOMS: atom_id res chain seq x y z
N THR A 1 -16.77 23.75 -8.72
CA THR A 1 -16.18 22.42 -8.93
C THR A 1 -15.91 21.82 -7.57
N MET A 2 -16.44 20.64 -7.26
CA MET A 2 -16.22 20.02 -5.95
C MET A 2 -14.85 19.35 -5.99
N GLU A 3 -13.84 19.99 -5.40
CA GLU A 3 -12.51 19.40 -5.28
C GLU A 3 -12.58 18.30 -4.21
N CYS A 4 -12.50 17.04 -4.63
CA CYS A 4 -12.60 15.89 -3.75
C CYS A 4 -11.23 15.52 -3.19
N LEU A 5 -10.98 15.83 -1.92
CA LEU A 5 -9.85 15.29 -1.18
C LEU A 5 -10.18 13.88 -0.69
N SER A 6 -9.41 12.88 -1.14
CA SER A 6 -9.57 11.48 -0.74
C SER A 6 -8.27 10.95 -0.12
N PHE A 7 -8.41 10.04 0.85
CA PHE A 7 -7.28 9.33 1.46
C PHE A 7 -7.41 7.83 1.22
N TYR A 8 -6.36 7.20 0.67
CA TYR A 8 -6.27 5.76 0.48
C TYR A 8 -5.05 5.20 1.22
N ARG A 9 -5.27 4.21 2.10
CA ARG A 9 -4.21 3.63 2.92
C ARG A 9 -3.42 2.56 2.14
N ALA A 10 -2.22 2.93 1.69
CA ALA A 10 -1.24 1.99 1.13
C ALA A 10 0.15 2.25 1.75
N PRO A 11 0.44 1.72 2.96
CA PRO A 11 1.63 2.08 3.74
C PRO A 11 2.96 1.91 2.99
N TYR A 12 3.08 0.82 2.23
CA TYR A 12 4.26 0.48 1.44
C TYR A 12 4.10 0.77 -0.06
N LEU A 13 2.96 1.32 -0.49
CA LEU A 13 2.50 1.49 -1.88
C LEU A 13 2.35 0.20 -2.70
N VAL A 14 3.25 -0.75 -2.52
CA VAL A 14 3.24 -2.08 -3.14
C VAL A 14 2.14 -2.97 -2.60
N ASP A 15 1.78 -3.96 -3.41
CA ASP A 15 0.81 -4.97 -3.04
C ASP A 15 1.34 -5.81 -1.88
N MET A 16 0.41 -6.27 -1.03
CA MET A 16 0.71 -7.06 0.14
C MET A 16 -0.06 -8.37 0.07
N GLU A 17 0.61 -9.48 0.40
CA GLU A 17 0.01 -10.80 0.37
C GLU A 17 0.21 -11.53 1.69
N SER A 18 -0.84 -12.21 2.16
CA SER A 18 -0.72 -13.14 3.28
C SER A 18 -0.16 -14.47 2.79
N ARG A 19 1.01 -14.86 3.29
CA ARG A 19 1.65 -16.16 3.00
C ARG A 19 1.93 -16.92 4.29
N VAL A 20 1.94 -18.25 4.21
CA VAL A 20 2.44 -19.09 5.31
C VAL A 20 3.95 -19.25 5.15
N VAL A 21 4.70 -18.72 6.11
CA VAL A 21 6.16 -18.82 6.16
C VAL A 21 6.52 -19.49 7.47
N GLN A 22 7.18 -20.66 7.40
CA GLN A 22 7.56 -21.46 8.58
C GLN A 22 6.36 -21.78 9.49
N GLY A 23 5.23 -22.16 8.90
CA GLY A 23 4.00 -22.51 9.65
C GLY A 23 3.23 -21.32 10.24
N GLN A 24 3.70 -20.08 10.04
CA GLN A 24 3.05 -18.87 10.53
C GLN A 24 2.52 -18.01 9.38
N LYS A 25 1.33 -17.43 9.54
CA LYS A 25 0.80 -16.44 8.59
C LYS A 25 1.60 -15.13 8.73
N LYS A 26 2.23 -14.70 7.63
CA LYS A 26 2.96 -13.44 7.54
C LYS A 26 2.42 -12.62 6.38
N VAL A 27 2.45 -11.29 6.51
CA VAL A 27 2.21 -10.38 5.39
C VAL A 27 3.55 -10.11 4.71
N VAL A 28 3.61 -10.32 3.40
CA VAL A 28 4.81 -10.13 2.58
C VAL A 28 4.53 -9.03 1.56
N LEU A 29 5.51 -8.15 1.35
CA LEU A 29 5.47 -7.11 0.35
C LEU A 29 5.85 -7.68 -1.02
N GLN A 30 5.06 -7.40 -2.05
CA GLN A 30 5.36 -7.73 -3.44
C GLN A 30 6.05 -6.54 -4.10
N LEU A 31 7.37 -6.45 -4.00
CA LEU A 31 8.15 -5.26 -4.37
C LEU A 31 8.05 -4.88 -5.86
N ASP A 32 7.59 -5.80 -6.70
CA ASP A 32 7.42 -5.67 -8.14
C ASP A 32 5.97 -5.38 -8.57
N SER A 33 5.01 -5.25 -7.64
CA SER A 33 3.60 -4.99 -7.96
C SER A 33 2.99 -3.87 -7.11
N ILE A 34 2.24 -3.00 -7.79
CA ILE A 34 1.34 -1.98 -7.20
C ILE A 34 -0.08 -2.13 -7.74
N THR A 35 -0.38 -3.24 -8.40
CA THR A 35 -1.57 -3.40 -9.24
C THR A 35 -2.86 -3.34 -8.42
N MET A 36 -2.89 -3.90 -7.22
CA MET A 36 -4.08 -3.90 -6.37
C MET A 36 -4.35 -2.50 -5.83
N ASN A 37 -3.34 -1.88 -5.20
CA ASN A 37 -3.47 -0.53 -4.65
C ASN A 37 -3.72 0.52 -5.74
N GLY A 38 -3.01 0.40 -6.87
CA GLY A 38 -3.07 1.33 -7.99
C GLY A 38 -4.44 1.46 -8.65
N ARG A 39 -5.34 0.48 -8.49
CA ARG A 39 -6.73 0.60 -8.95
C ARG A 39 -7.46 1.76 -8.29
N ALA A 40 -7.15 2.06 -7.02
CA ALA A 40 -7.81 3.12 -6.27
C ALA A 40 -7.37 4.53 -6.68
N TRP A 41 -6.25 4.66 -7.40
CA TRP A 41 -5.67 5.96 -7.75
C TRP A 41 -5.95 6.38 -9.19
N LYS A 42 -6.59 5.52 -9.99
CA LYS A 42 -6.89 5.83 -11.39
C LYS A 42 -7.93 6.95 -11.48
N GLY A 43 -7.72 7.87 -12.42
CA GLY A 43 -8.67 8.94 -12.74
C GLY A 43 -8.65 10.13 -11.77
N VAL A 44 -7.68 10.20 -10.85
CA VAL A 44 -7.48 11.41 -10.02
C VAL A 44 -6.66 12.44 -10.77
N ASP A 45 -6.94 13.72 -10.55
CA ASP A 45 -6.20 14.83 -11.16
C ASP A 45 -4.81 15.02 -10.54
N VAL A 46 -4.71 14.84 -9.22
CA VAL A 46 -3.46 14.95 -8.45
C VAL A 46 -3.35 13.78 -7.48
N LEU A 47 -2.19 13.14 -7.45
CA LEU A 47 -1.88 12.00 -6.59
C LEU A 47 -0.62 12.28 -5.77
N ILE A 48 -0.72 12.16 -4.45
CA ILE A 48 0.38 12.42 -3.51
C ILE A 48 0.66 11.13 -2.73
N PHE A 49 1.91 10.68 -2.76
CA PHE A 49 2.35 9.48 -2.03
C PHE A 49 3.23 9.83 -0.84
N ASN A 50 3.09 9.07 0.25
CA ASN A 50 4.02 9.07 1.37
C ASN A 50 4.15 7.65 1.93
N SER A 51 5.38 7.13 1.97
CA SER A 51 5.68 5.77 2.45
C SER A 51 6.90 5.70 3.37
N GLY A 52 7.64 6.80 3.57
CA GLY A 52 8.98 6.79 4.16
C GLY A 52 9.07 6.12 5.53
N HIS A 53 8.22 6.53 6.47
CA HIS A 53 8.22 6.01 7.85
C HIS A 53 7.95 4.49 7.92
N TRP A 54 7.25 3.91 6.95
CA TRP A 54 6.84 2.51 6.99
C TRP A 54 8.01 1.55 6.75
N TRP A 55 9.01 1.92 5.96
CA TRP A 55 10.15 1.04 5.63
C TRP A 55 11.03 0.68 6.83
N THR A 56 10.95 1.45 7.91
CA THR A 56 11.64 1.18 9.17
C THR A 56 10.71 0.62 10.26
N HIS A 57 9.41 0.46 9.97
CA HIS A 57 8.43 -0.01 10.94
C HIS A 57 8.71 -1.45 11.37
N LYS A 58 8.62 -1.70 12.68
CA LYS A 58 8.71 -3.03 13.27
C LYS A 58 7.42 -3.31 14.03
N GLY A 59 6.75 -4.40 13.73
CA GLY A 59 5.51 -4.81 14.39
C GLY A 59 4.40 -5.10 13.40
N ALA A 60 3.18 -5.22 13.91
CA ALA A 60 2.00 -5.40 13.07
C ALA A 60 1.70 -4.13 12.26
N LEU A 61 1.07 -4.34 11.09
CA LEU A 61 0.58 -3.33 10.16
C LEU A 61 -0.66 -2.60 10.69
#